data_AF-A0A1V2L649-F1
#
_entry.id   AF-A0A1V2L649-F1
#
_cell.length_a   1.000
_cell.length_b   1.000
_cell.length_c   1.000
_cell.angle_alpha   90.00
_cell.angle_beta   90.00
_cell.angle_gamma   90.00
#
_symmetry.space_group_name_H-M   'P 1'
#
loop_
_entity.id
_entity.type
_entity.pdbx_description
1 polymer ?
#
loop_
_entity_poly.entity_id
_entity_poly.type
_entity_poly.pdbx_seq_one_letter_code
_entity_poly.pdbx_strand_id
1 'polypeptide(L)'
;MLALRFASKTLRVTSRPSLLRLYASAPNQRFVVPSHNLIKEQTEYRQLPDDSQYIEKFYSELSSFHSEIVKNNKIPYTSFSEFENDPNSLITELENFIQTKVYPEYVNKDDLGSQMVIKRYNDFLRNVKITLILNGGHTFIFDILLQNKKLFDGFDHNKK
;
A
#
# COMPACT_ATOMS: atom_id res chain seq x y z
N MET A 1 27.75 -69.90 -15.28
CA MET A 1 29.20 -69.67 -15.01
C MET A 1 29.33 -68.23 -14.51
N LEU A 2 29.52 -68.00 -13.21
CA LEU A 2 30.83 -67.73 -12.55
C LEU A 2 31.60 -66.58 -13.22
N ALA A 3 31.60 -65.37 -12.63
CA ALA A 3 32.65 -64.78 -11.76
C ALA A 3 33.87 -64.28 -12.60
N LEU A 4 34.53 -63.12 -12.40
CA LEU A 4 34.92 -62.33 -11.23
C LEU A 4 35.26 -60.87 -11.62
N ARG A 5 34.90 -59.94 -10.73
CA ARG A 5 35.68 -58.84 -10.10
C ARG A 5 36.92 -58.26 -10.80
N PHE A 6 37.07 -56.93 -10.78
CA PHE A 6 38.13 -56.23 -10.02
C PHE A 6 37.69 -54.81 -9.63
N ALA A 7 38.15 -54.37 -8.46
CA ALA A 7 37.75 -53.17 -7.73
C ALA A 7 38.89 -52.14 -7.64
N SER A 8 38.57 -50.98 -7.03
CA SER A 8 39.46 -49.94 -6.46
C SER A 8 39.69 -48.74 -7.39
N LYS A 9 39.70 -47.47 -6.96
CA LYS A 9 40.05 -46.90 -5.65
C LYS A 9 39.50 -45.46 -5.56
N THR A 10 39.08 -45.06 -4.37
CA THR A 10 38.75 -43.69 -3.96
C THR A 10 39.99 -42.78 -3.94
N LEU A 11 39.80 -41.46 -4.14
CA LEU A 11 40.55 -40.40 -3.45
C LEU A 11 39.80 -39.05 -3.57
N ARG A 12 39.38 -38.52 -2.42
CA ARG A 12 38.94 -37.13 -2.23
C ARG A 12 40.17 -36.23 -2.14
N VAL A 13 40.13 -35.06 -2.76
CA VAL A 13 40.95 -33.90 -2.34
C VAL A 13 40.07 -32.66 -2.32
N THR A 14 40.02 -32.07 -1.14
CA THR A 14 39.36 -30.83 -0.75
C THR A 14 40.20 -29.62 -1.14
N SER A 15 39.60 -28.59 -1.75
CA SER A 15 40.19 -27.25 -1.81
C SER A 15 39.11 -26.20 -1.47
N ARG A 16 39.51 -25.29 -0.58
CA ARG A 16 38.70 -24.39 0.26
C ARG A 16 37.81 -23.41 -0.54
N PRO A 17 36.62 -23.03 -0.04
CA PRO A 17 35.88 -21.91 -0.59
C PRO A 17 36.53 -20.58 -0.14
N SER A 18 36.91 -19.76 -1.11
CA SER A 18 37.26 -18.36 -0.93
C SER A 18 36.06 -17.57 -0.40
N LEU A 19 36.25 -16.90 0.74
CA LEU A 19 35.30 -15.96 1.32
C LEU A 19 35.18 -14.71 0.44
N LEU A 20 34.27 -14.74 -0.52
CA LEU A 20 33.77 -13.53 -1.18
C LEU A 20 32.54 -13.03 -0.43
N ARG A 21 32.83 -12.05 0.43
CA ARG A 21 31.95 -11.02 0.99
C ARG A 21 30.62 -10.87 0.24
N LEU A 22 29.56 -11.45 0.78
CA LEU A 22 28.18 -11.14 0.40
C LEU A 22 27.93 -9.67 0.75
N TYR A 23 27.86 -8.82 -0.27
CA TYR A 23 27.21 -7.52 -0.15
C TYR A 23 25.73 -7.79 0.11
N ALA A 24 25.30 -7.57 1.35
CA ALA A 24 23.89 -7.50 1.69
C ALA A 24 23.31 -6.22 1.08
N SER A 25 22.87 -6.29 -0.18
CA SER A 25 21.89 -5.34 -0.69
C SER A 25 20.53 -5.76 -0.15
N ALA A 26 19.95 -4.99 0.75
CA ALA A 26 18.57 -5.18 1.15
C ALA A 26 17.69 -5.23 -0.11
N PRO A 27 16.99 -6.33 -0.40
CA PRO A 27 15.93 -6.25 -1.38
C PRO A 27 14.85 -5.41 -0.71
N ASN A 28 14.68 -4.17 -1.19
CA ASN A 28 13.38 -3.52 -1.09
C ASN A 28 12.38 -4.51 -1.70
N GLN A 29 11.80 -5.37 -0.88
CA GLN A 29 10.71 -6.24 -1.25
C GLN A 29 9.56 -5.30 -1.59
N ARG A 30 9.49 -4.91 -2.87
CA ARG A 30 8.27 -4.40 -3.46
C ARG A 30 7.27 -5.53 -3.27
N PHE A 31 6.44 -5.41 -2.25
CA PHE A 31 5.33 -6.30 -2.01
C PHE A 31 4.42 -6.18 -3.23
N VAL A 32 4.52 -7.16 -4.15
CA VAL A 32 3.66 -7.26 -5.33
C VAL A 32 2.37 -7.89 -4.82
N VAL A 33 1.36 -7.08 -4.59
CA VAL A 33 0.05 -7.60 -4.15
C VAL A 33 -0.69 -8.15 -5.38
N PRO A 34 -1.14 -9.42 -5.38
CA PRO A 34 -1.95 -9.98 -6.46
C PRO A 34 -3.30 -9.26 -6.59
N SER A 35 -3.73 -9.00 -7.81
CA SER A 35 -4.83 -8.09 -8.18
C SER A 35 -6.25 -8.64 -8.03
N HIS A 36 -6.45 -9.76 -7.31
CA HIS A 36 -7.77 -10.39 -7.19
C HIS A 36 -8.01 -10.76 -5.72
N ASN A 37 -9.02 -10.17 -5.07
CA ASN A 37 -9.34 -10.31 -3.64
C ASN A 37 -8.18 -9.90 -2.70
N LEU A 38 -7.77 -8.63 -2.78
CA LEU A 38 -6.65 -8.04 -2.02
C LEU A 38 -6.83 -8.16 -0.50
N ILE A 39 -8.06 -8.14 -0.03
CA ILE A 39 -8.41 -8.14 1.38
C ILE A 39 -9.31 -9.37 1.59
N LYS A 40 -8.76 -10.43 2.19
CA LYS A 40 -9.60 -11.48 2.79
C LYS A 40 -10.43 -10.81 3.88
N GLU A 41 -11.73 -11.13 4.00
CA GLU A 41 -12.54 -10.80 5.18
C GLU A 41 -11.75 -11.23 6.43
N GLN A 42 -11.04 -10.29 7.04
CA GLN A 42 -10.31 -10.50 8.28
C GLN A 42 -11.16 -9.83 9.34
N THR A 43 -11.83 -10.65 10.13
CA THR A 43 -12.77 -10.21 11.17
C THR A 43 -12.09 -9.54 12.36
N GLU A 44 -10.76 -9.59 12.45
CA GLU A 44 -9.98 -9.09 13.58
C GLU A 44 -9.20 -7.83 13.20
N TYR A 45 -9.30 -6.81 14.04
CA TYR A 45 -8.52 -5.59 13.91
C TYR A 45 -7.03 -5.89 14.09
N ARG A 46 -6.23 -5.58 13.08
CA ARG A 46 -4.76 -5.66 13.18
C ARG A 46 -4.22 -4.26 13.36
N GLN A 47 -3.45 -4.06 14.42
CA GLN A 47 -2.71 -2.81 14.59
C GLN A 47 -1.72 -2.67 13.44
N LEU A 48 -1.68 -1.48 12.84
CA LEU A 48 -0.62 -1.13 11.91
C LEU A 48 0.73 -1.15 12.66
N PRO A 49 1.83 -1.59 12.02
CA PRO A 49 3.16 -1.44 12.60
C PRO A 49 3.42 0.01 13.02
N ASP A 50 4.10 0.23 14.16
CA ASP A 50 4.30 1.56 14.74
C ASP A 50 5.03 2.57 13.82
N ASP A 51 5.77 2.09 12.82
CA ASP A 51 6.51 2.88 11.82
C ASP A 51 5.77 3.04 10.48
N SER A 52 4.49 2.67 10.42
CA SER A 52 3.68 2.62 9.20
C SER A 52 3.25 3.99 8.69
N GLN A 53 4.15 4.73 8.04
CA GLN A 53 3.85 6.00 7.37
C GLN A 53 3.13 5.84 6.01
N TYR A 54 2.42 4.73 5.78
CA TYR A 54 1.90 4.40 4.45
C TYR A 54 0.98 5.50 3.94
N ILE A 55 0.03 5.94 4.76
CA ILE A 55 -1.02 6.87 4.32
C ILE A 55 -0.90 8.27 4.91
N GLU A 56 -0.16 8.46 6.01
CA GLU A 56 -0.08 9.74 6.73
C GLU A 56 0.46 10.89 5.87
N LYS A 57 1.33 10.64 4.90
CA LYS A 57 1.85 11.70 4.01
C LYS A 57 0.86 12.15 2.93
N PHE A 58 -0.30 11.52 2.83
CA PHE A 58 -1.31 11.75 1.79
C PHE A 58 -2.61 12.36 2.31
N TYR A 59 -2.55 13.14 3.39
CA TYR A 59 -3.74 13.81 3.96
C TYR A 59 -4.47 14.69 2.94
N SER A 60 -3.76 15.38 2.05
CA SER A 60 -4.36 16.21 1.00
C SER A 60 -5.18 15.37 0.02
N GLU A 61 -4.63 14.25 -0.44
CA GLU A 61 -5.29 13.33 -1.36
C GLU A 61 -6.48 12.64 -0.69
N LEU A 62 -6.30 12.19 0.56
CA LEU A 62 -7.36 11.57 1.35
C LEU A 62 -8.53 12.53 1.61
N SER A 63 -8.24 13.78 1.95
CA SER A 63 -9.26 14.81 2.17
C SER A 63 -9.97 15.20 0.86
N SER A 64 -9.24 15.27 -0.25
CA SER A 64 -9.82 15.54 -1.57
C SER A 64 -10.78 14.43 -1.99
N PHE A 65 -10.34 13.17 -1.84
CA PHE A 65 -11.17 12.01 -2.12
C PHE A 65 -12.40 11.92 -1.22
N HIS A 66 -12.24 12.13 0.10
CA HIS A 66 -13.36 12.16 1.05
C HIS A 66 -14.40 13.22 0.65
N SER A 67 -13.95 14.42 0.27
CA SER A 67 -14.83 15.50 -0.19
C SER A 67 -15.61 15.11 -1.45
N GLU A 68 -15.01 14.33 -2.35
CA GLU A 68 -15.68 13.86 -3.56
C GLU A 68 -16.72 12.77 -3.27
N ILE A 69 -16.43 11.82 -2.36
CA ILE A 69 -17.40 10.80 -1.92
C ILE A 69 -18.62 11.47 -1.30
N VAL A 70 -18.41 12.45 -0.42
CA VAL A 70 -19.49 13.20 0.22
C VAL A 70 -20.33 13.96 -0.81
N LYS A 71 -19.70 14.59 -1.81
CA LYS A 71 -20.41 15.32 -2.87
C LYS A 71 -21.26 14.41 -3.76
N ASN A 72 -20.80 13.19 -4.03
CA ASN A 72 -21.47 12.26 -4.93
C ASN A 72 -22.66 11.52 -4.29
N ASN A 73 -23.05 11.85 -3.04
CA ASN A 73 -24.28 11.42 -2.37
C ASN A 73 -24.57 9.89 -2.43
N LYS A 74 -23.54 9.06 -2.55
CA LYS A 74 -23.69 7.58 -2.55
C LYS A 74 -23.91 7.00 -1.14
N ILE A 75 -23.78 7.81 -0.09
CA ILE A 75 -23.79 7.34 1.30
C ILE A 75 -24.52 8.36 2.19
N PRO A 76 -25.46 7.93 3.06
CA PRO A 76 -26.20 8.81 3.96
C PRO A 76 -25.36 9.36 5.13
N TYR A 77 -24.17 8.84 5.40
CA TYR A 77 -23.25 9.37 6.40
C TYR A 77 -21.80 9.44 5.94
N THR A 78 -21.16 10.54 6.35
CA THR A 78 -19.87 11.13 6.00
C THR A 78 -18.62 10.33 6.42
N SER A 79 -18.65 9.01 6.39
CA SER A 79 -17.60 8.16 6.97
C SER A 79 -17.20 7.02 6.03
N PHE A 80 -15.91 6.66 6.07
CA PHE A 80 -15.39 5.50 5.36
C PHE A 80 -15.90 4.16 5.95
N SER A 81 -16.50 4.14 7.14
CA SER A 81 -17.09 2.95 7.76
C SER A 81 -18.16 2.25 6.91
N GLU A 82 -18.77 2.96 5.98
CA GLU A 82 -19.81 2.41 5.09
C GLU A 82 -19.24 1.37 4.11
N PHE A 83 -17.91 1.37 3.94
CA PHE A 83 -17.18 0.36 3.19
C PHE A 83 -16.60 -0.77 4.06
N GLU A 84 -16.92 -0.87 5.35
CA GLU A 84 -16.36 -1.94 6.20
C GLU A 84 -16.77 -3.34 5.74
N ASN A 85 -18.02 -3.48 5.27
CA ASN A 85 -18.52 -4.75 4.75
C ASN A 85 -17.91 -5.13 3.40
N ASP A 86 -17.46 -4.14 2.62
CA ASP A 86 -16.73 -4.38 1.37
C ASP A 86 -15.64 -3.32 1.13
N PRO A 87 -14.44 -3.53 1.69
CA PRO A 87 -13.33 -2.61 1.53
C PRO A 87 -12.84 -2.51 0.08
N ASN A 88 -13.14 -3.49 -0.77
CA ASN A 88 -12.77 -3.43 -2.19
C ASN A 88 -13.63 -2.43 -2.96
N SER A 89 -14.88 -2.19 -2.51
CA SER A 89 -15.70 -1.10 -3.06
C SER A 89 -15.06 0.27 -2.82
N LEU A 90 -14.44 0.50 -1.66
CA LEU A 90 -13.70 1.74 -1.40
C LEU A 90 -12.52 1.92 -2.37
N ILE A 91 -11.77 0.84 -2.61
CA ILE A 91 -10.67 0.85 -3.58
C ILE A 91 -11.17 1.15 -5.00
N THR A 92 -12.30 0.56 -5.38
CA THR A 92 -12.91 0.77 -6.70
C THR A 92 -13.38 2.22 -6.87
N GLU A 93 -14.03 2.80 -5.86
CA GLU A 93 -14.42 4.22 -5.88
C GLU A 93 -13.19 5.14 -5.95
N LEU A 94 -12.09 4.79 -5.27
CA LEU A 94 -10.85 5.55 -5.37
C LEU A 94 -10.21 5.45 -6.75
N GLU A 95 -10.18 4.27 -7.36
CA GLU A 95 -9.71 4.09 -8.73
C GLU A 95 -10.55 4.91 -9.71
N ASN A 96 -11.88 4.87 -9.56
CA ASN A 96 -12.80 5.67 -10.36
C ASN A 96 -12.58 7.17 -10.17
N PHE A 97 -12.36 7.64 -8.94
CA PHE A 97 -12.04 9.05 -8.66
C PHE A 97 -10.78 9.49 -9.41
N ILE A 98 -9.71 8.71 -9.32
CA ILE A 98 -8.44 9.04 -9.99
C ILE A 98 -8.66 9.05 -11.52
N GLN A 99 -9.35 8.06 -12.08
CA GLN A 99 -9.61 7.95 -13.53
C GLN A 99 -10.53 9.06 -14.07
N THR A 100 -11.53 9.48 -13.30
CA THR A 100 -12.56 10.42 -13.80
C THR A 100 -12.27 11.88 -13.48
N LYS A 101 -11.54 12.16 -12.38
CA LYS A 101 -11.25 13.53 -11.95
C LYS A 101 -9.78 13.88 -12.15
N VAL A 102 -8.89 13.07 -11.60
CA VAL A 102 -7.46 13.39 -11.58
C VAL A 102 -6.85 13.27 -12.97
N TYR A 103 -6.98 12.12 -13.64
CA TYR A 103 -6.36 11.93 -14.96
C TYR A 103 -6.79 13.01 -15.98
N PRO A 104 -8.08 13.31 -16.19
CA PRO A 104 -8.49 14.29 -17.19
C PRO A 104 -8.01 15.72 -16.90
N GLU A 105 -7.83 16.08 -15.62
CA GLU A 105 -7.40 17.41 -15.20
C GLU A 105 -5.90 17.66 -15.47
N TYR A 106 -5.07 16.62 -15.41
CA TYR A 106 -3.61 16.74 -15.46
C TYR A 106 -2.97 16.11 -16.72
N VAL A 107 -3.64 15.18 -17.40
CA VAL A 107 -3.06 14.47 -18.57
C VAL A 107 -2.78 15.41 -19.75
N ASN A 108 -3.62 16.43 -19.95
CA ASN A 108 -3.53 17.32 -21.12
C ASN A 108 -2.48 18.44 -20.96
N LYS A 109 -1.89 18.59 -19.77
CA LYS A 109 -0.99 19.72 -19.46
C LYS A 109 0.48 19.42 -19.77
N ASP A 110 0.82 18.15 -20.02
CA ASP A 110 2.17 17.61 -20.34
C ASP A 110 3.35 18.35 -19.67
N ASP A 111 3.18 18.71 -18.40
CA ASP A 111 4.20 19.36 -17.59
C ASP A 111 4.63 18.45 -16.43
N LEU A 112 5.86 18.66 -15.95
CA LEU A 112 6.44 17.87 -14.87
C LEU A 112 5.59 17.90 -13.59
N GLY A 113 4.95 19.03 -13.28
CA GLY A 113 4.07 19.18 -12.12
C GLY A 113 2.85 18.28 -12.24
N SER A 114 2.19 18.30 -13.40
CA SER A 114 1.03 17.44 -13.69
C SER A 114 1.38 15.95 -13.60
N GLN A 115 2.54 15.53 -14.13
CA GLN A 115 3.02 14.15 -13.99
C GLN A 115 3.29 13.78 -12.52
N MET A 116 3.83 14.70 -11.73
CA MET A 116 4.06 14.49 -10.30
C MET A 116 2.74 14.35 -9.51
N VAL A 117 1.72 15.13 -9.86
CA VAL A 117 0.38 15.02 -9.23
C VAL A 117 -0.23 13.65 -9.52
N ILE A 118 -0.24 13.20 -10.77
CA ILE A 118 -0.76 11.87 -11.15
C ILE A 118 -0.01 10.77 -10.40
N LYS A 119 1.33 10.85 -10.37
CA LYS A 119 2.17 9.89 -9.62
C LYS A 119 1.80 9.88 -8.13
N ARG A 120 1.60 11.05 -7.53
CA ARG A 120 1.24 11.20 -6.11
C ARG A 120 -0.11 10.55 -5.81
N TYR A 121 -1.11 10.67 -6.68
CA TYR A 121 -2.40 9.97 -6.54
C TYR A 121 -2.29 8.44 -6.72
N ASN A 122 -1.44 7.97 -7.64
CA ASN A 122 -1.18 6.53 -7.79
C ASN A 122 -0.47 5.97 -6.54
N ASP A 123 0.49 6.70 -5.97
CA ASP A 123 1.13 6.33 -4.72
C ASP A 123 0.13 6.35 -3.55
N PHE A 124 -0.78 7.32 -3.51
CA PHE A 124 -1.88 7.36 -2.54
C PHE A 124 -2.75 6.09 -2.63
N LEU A 125 -3.27 5.74 -3.81
CA LEU A 125 -4.06 4.51 -4.02
C LEU A 125 -3.33 3.26 -3.54
N ARG A 126 -2.04 3.15 -3.87
CA ARG A 126 -1.21 2.02 -3.42
C ARG A 126 -1.13 1.95 -1.89
N ASN A 127 -0.98 3.08 -1.21
CA ASN A 127 -0.87 3.11 0.24
C ASN A 127 -2.21 2.90 0.95
N VAL A 128 -3.33 3.30 0.35
CA VAL A 128 -4.68 2.92 0.84
C VAL A 128 -4.81 1.40 0.81
N LYS A 129 -4.45 0.74 -0.30
CA LYS A 129 -4.46 -0.73 -0.42
C LYS A 129 -3.60 -1.39 0.67
N ILE A 130 -2.37 -0.92 0.85
CA ILE A 130 -1.46 -1.46 1.88
C ILE A 130 -2.05 -1.28 3.28
N THR A 131 -2.59 -0.10 3.59
CA THR A 131 -3.18 0.20 4.90
C THR A 131 -4.34 -0.74 5.20
N LEU A 132 -5.23 -0.96 4.22
CA LEU A 132 -6.34 -1.91 4.37
C LEU A 132 -5.88 -3.35 4.54
N ILE A 133 -4.85 -3.79 3.79
CA ILE A 133 -4.30 -5.14 3.94
C ILE A 133 -3.72 -5.33 5.34
N LEU A 134 -2.98 -4.35 5.84
CA LEU A 134 -2.30 -4.44 7.13
C LEU A 134 -3.25 -4.32 8.30
N ASN A 135 -4.30 -3.51 8.19
CA ASN A 135 -5.25 -3.31 9.28
C ASN A 135 -6.39 -4.34 9.31
N GLY A 136 -6.49 -5.24 8.33
CA GLY A 136 -7.56 -6.25 8.26
C GLY A 136 -8.80 -5.81 7.48
N GLY A 137 -8.72 -4.71 6.72
CA GLY A 137 -9.80 -4.20 5.89
C GLY A 137 -10.65 -3.12 6.55
N HIS A 138 -10.33 -2.72 7.78
CA HIS A 138 -11.10 -1.73 8.52
C HIS A 138 -10.99 -0.34 7.89
N THR A 139 -12.02 0.11 7.21
CA THR A 139 -12.00 1.38 6.46
C THR A 139 -12.12 2.61 7.37
N PHE A 140 -12.66 2.46 8.58
CA PHE A 140 -12.76 3.51 9.60
C PHE A 140 -11.42 4.16 9.97
N ILE A 141 -10.29 3.47 9.75
CA ILE A 141 -8.96 4.04 10.00
C ILE A 141 -8.76 5.38 9.27
N PHE A 142 -9.36 5.55 8.10
CA PHE A 142 -9.22 6.76 7.29
C PHE A 142 -9.97 7.95 7.90
N ASP A 143 -11.08 7.70 8.61
CA ASP A 143 -11.77 8.75 9.35
C ASP A 143 -10.94 9.21 10.56
N ILE A 144 -10.34 8.27 11.29
CA ILE A 144 -9.42 8.58 12.40
C ILE A 144 -8.27 9.46 11.89
N LEU A 145 -7.67 9.09 10.76
CA LEU A 145 -6.57 9.84 10.16
C LEU A 145 -6.98 11.28 9.79
N LEU A 146 -8.15 11.46 9.18
CA LEU A 146 -8.67 12.79 8.87
C LEU A 146 -9.01 13.61 10.12
N GLN A 147 -9.60 12.99 11.15
CA GLN A 147 -9.91 13.65 12.42
C GLN A 147 -8.64 14.09 13.15
N ASN A 148 -7.65 13.20 13.25
CA ASN A 148 -6.36 13.50 13.87
C ASN A 148 -5.70 14.68 13.15
N LYS A 149 -5.67 14.67 11.81
CA LYS A 149 -5.10 15.77 11.03
C LYS A 149 -5.77 17.11 11.33
N LYS A 150 -7.11 17.14 11.38
CA LYS A 150 -7.88 18.36 11.73
C LYS A 150 -7.53 18.87 13.14
N LEU A 151 -7.39 17.96 14.11
CA LEU A 151 -6.98 18.32 15.48
C LEU A 151 -5.57 18.92 15.51
N PHE A 152 -4.60 18.27 14.85
CA PHE A 152 -3.22 18.77 14.75
C PHE A 152 -3.15 20.16 14.09
N ASP A 153 -3.85 20.36 12.97
CA ASP A 153 -3.86 21.64 12.27
C ASP A 153 -4.48 22.76 13.13
N GLY A 154 -5.49 22.43 13.93
CA GLY A 154 -6.11 23.35 14.88
C GLY A 154 -5.18 23.78 16.03
N PHE A 155 -4.31 22.88 16.51
CA PHE A 155 -3.31 23.23 17.53
C PHE A 155 -2.28 24.23 17.02
N ASP A 156 -1.86 24.11 15.76
CA ASP A 156 -0.89 25.05 15.18
C ASP A 156 -1.51 26.41 14.86
N HIS A 157 -2.82 26.46 14.60
CA HIS A 157 -3.54 27.73 14.41
C HIS A 157 -3.75 28.49 15.73
N ASN A 158 -3.89 27.79 16.85
CA ASN A 158 -4.06 28.40 18.19
C ASN A 158 -2.74 28.83 18.87
N LYS A 159 -1.59 28.65 18.21
CA LYS A 159 -0.28 29.11 18.68
C LYS A 159 0.11 30.51 18.17
N LYS A 160 -0.82 31.24 17.55
CA LYS A 160 -0.61 32.62 17.08
C LYS A 160 -1.28 33.64 17.97
#